data_AF-A0A498SBQ5-F1
#
_entry.id   AF-A0A498SBQ5-F1
#
_cell.length_a   1.000
_cell.length_b   1.000
_cell.length_c   1.000
_cell.angle_alpha   90.00
_cell.angle_beta   90.00
_cell.angle_gamma   90.00
#
_symmetry.space_group_name_H-M   'P 1'
#
loop_
_entity.id
_entity.type
_entity.pdbx_description
1 polymer ?
#
loop_
_entity_poly.entity_id
_entity_poly.type
_entity_poly.pdbx_seq_one_letter_code
_entity_poly.pdbx_strand_id
1 'polypeptide(L)'
;MFQTVENEDGEMSGENSSTDDFIKNLKRINDNFEEHHVFGHIDVDNRNRIQAIFCERFHESSAIRQQILRFLRILARDKQNLDRLLSPSMVQNVFGAGLLAEQSFEFEWESFIQAEMCLINILFNSSLARNEFNETVSNLLLNRIRLLSETPRSSSRQQDTDDISVTFQDITISAKSKIPEFLIKMLDDEQIDLVAFYDLRIAFVASAQSKDLQLQWLKNGCDVFLKVLEQSLHFPGRLKQNSRRNFVEHTNWALKVLFNIFCYSWDDSAEWNAKQCMLLCAKIVILENVDPSLEQSAIDVIAVLPLSYEWLAPKLQDTEIEKNDTSIVHGGRDMTFADAVLRALERRLEEENNEVNELLGTFLTVLIRLSSQVKEARRYLRLLVIPPLHAADVERRPDDGAELRNRMIRLMMSISNTQDLAAEFIFILCKKSVNRFVKYCGFGHAAGLLANRGILNTMNTPKHQSDSEASETEDYKAVETQVNPVTGCIELMGENPFAGMSEEQKEYEVHRLMNDIDKLMNQGLITPGQIGKDGQLSPVKHVLELVKDCDAEPDKSDSEDGVGS
;
A
#
# COMPACT_ATOMS: atom_id res chain seq x y z
N MET A 1 -33.74 -0.89 -26.38
CA MET A 1 -32.72 -1.88 -26.78
C MET A 1 -32.82 -3.23 -26.05
N PHE A 2 -33.35 -3.30 -24.83
CA PHE A 2 -34.27 -4.41 -24.46
C PHE A 2 -35.53 -4.37 -25.37
N GLN A 3 -35.93 -3.16 -25.78
CA GLN A 3 -36.90 -2.91 -26.85
C GLN A 3 -36.53 -3.38 -28.27
N THR A 4 -35.29 -3.79 -28.56
CA THR A 4 -34.95 -4.42 -29.87
C THR A 4 -35.06 -5.94 -29.81
N VAL A 5 -35.39 -6.49 -28.65
CA VAL A 5 -35.84 -7.88 -28.47
C VAL A 5 -37.38 -7.93 -28.32
N GLU A 6 -38.06 -6.78 -28.36
CA GLU A 6 -39.53 -6.66 -28.24
C GLU A 6 -40.31 -6.87 -29.55
N ASN A 7 -39.65 -7.09 -30.69
CA ASN A 7 -40.33 -7.42 -31.96
C ASN A 7 -39.77 -8.78 -32.43
N GLU A 8 -40.44 -9.92 -32.31
CA GLU A 8 -41.76 -10.25 -32.90
C GLU A 8 -42.70 -11.08 -32.00
N ASP A 9 -42.39 -11.35 -30.73
CA ASP A 9 -43.30 -12.05 -29.79
C ASP A 9 -43.06 -11.56 -28.34
N GLY A 10 -43.22 -10.25 -28.13
CA GLY A 10 -42.81 -9.47 -26.95
C GLY A 10 -43.47 -9.84 -25.60
N GLU A 11 -43.12 -11.00 -25.06
CA GLU A 11 -42.99 -11.24 -23.63
C GLU A 11 -41.64 -11.92 -23.37
N MET A 12 -41.01 -11.71 -22.22
CA MET A 12 -40.37 -12.87 -21.58
C MET A 12 -41.53 -13.83 -21.30
N SER A 13 -41.90 -14.66 -22.29
CA SER A 13 -42.87 -15.75 -22.18
C SER A 13 -42.22 -16.87 -21.33
N GLY A 14 -41.67 -16.50 -20.18
CA GLY A 14 -40.83 -17.31 -19.32
C GLY A 14 -41.64 -18.28 -18.47
N GLU A 15 -42.89 -17.91 -18.14
CA GLU A 15 -43.76 -18.73 -17.28
C GLU A 15 -44.21 -20.03 -17.97
N ASN A 16 -44.28 -20.07 -19.32
CA ASN A 16 -44.80 -21.22 -20.09
C ASN A 16 -43.87 -21.70 -21.23
N SER A 17 -42.63 -21.22 -21.33
CA SER A 17 -41.69 -21.67 -22.38
C SER A 17 -41.01 -23.00 -22.01
N SER A 18 -40.78 -23.84 -23.03
CA SER A 18 -40.01 -25.08 -22.84
C SER A 18 -38.63 -24.78 -22.25
N THR A 19 -38.10 -25.70 -21.45
CA THR A 19 -36.76 -25.57 -20.83
C THR A 19 -35.68 -25.27 -21.87
N ASP A 20 -35.72 -25.94 -23.02
CA ASP A 20 -34.74 -25.77 -24.10
C ASP A 20 -34.82 -24.38 -24.75
N ASP A 21 -36.03 -23.86 -24.98
CA ASP A 21 -36.21 -22.54 -25.59
C ASP A 21 -35.77 -21.43 -24.64
N PHE A 22 -36.06 -21.58 -23.34
CA PHE A 22 -35.58 -20.65 -22.32
C PHE A 22 -34.06 -20.60 -22.24
N ILE A 23 -33.39 -21.76 -22.22
CA ILE A 23 -31.93 -21.83 -22.20
C ILE A 23 -31.34 -21.15 -23.44
N LYS A 24 -31.87 -21.43 -24.64
CA LYS A 24 -31.39 -20.82 -25.90
C LYS A 24 -31.56 -19.30 -25.90
N ASN A 25 -32.73 -18.82 -25.47
CA ASN A 25 -33.01 -17.40 -25.42
C ASN A 25 -32.12 -16.68 -24.40
N LEU A 26 -31.99 -17.21 -23.18
CA LEU A 26 -31.15 -16.61 -22.15
C LEU A 26 -29.67 -16.65 -22.52
N LYS A 27 -29.21 -17.72 -23.18
CA LYS A 27 -27.85 -17.80 -23.72
C LYS A 27 -27.60 -16.70 -24.76
N ARG A 28 -28.51 -16.51 -25.72
CA ARG A 28 -28.42 -15.44 -26.74
C ARG A 28 -28.35 -14.05 -26.10
N ILE A 29 -29.15 -13.82 -25.06
CA ILE A 29 -29.13 -12.57 -24.29
C ILE A 29 -27.75 -12.40 -23.61
N ASN A 30 -27.28 -13.43 -22.90
CA ASN A 30 -25.98 -13.40 -22.23
C ASN A 30 -24.83 -13.13 -23.21
N ASP A 31 -24.84 -13.75 -24.39
CA ASP A 31 -23.82 -13.55 -25.42
C ASP A 31 -23.81 -12.09 -25.93
N ASN A 32 -24.98 -11.48 -26.12
CA ASN A 32 -25.08 -10.08 -26.55
C ASN A 32 -24.56 -9.09 -25.50
N PHE A 33 -24.72 -9.40 -24.20
CA PHE A 33 -24.35 -8.50 -23.10
C PHE A 33 -22.98 -8.81 -22.49
N GLU A 34 -22.26 -9.82 -22.97
CA GLU A 34 -21.01 -10.29 -22.34
C GLU A 34 -19.89 -9.24 -22.30
N GLU A 35 -19.86 -8.28 -23.22
CA GLU A 35 -18.87 -7.18 -23.24
C GLU A 35 -19.39 -5.89 -22.59
N HIS A 36 -20.64 -5.87 -22.12
CA HIS A 36 -21.24 -4.67 -21.53
C HIS A 36 -20.90 -4.54 -20.04
N HIS A 37 -20.81 -3.28 -19.59
CA HIS A 37 -20.45 -2.92 -18.21
C HIS A 37 -21.43 -1.94 -17.54
N VAL A 38 -22.40 -1.40 -18.28
CA VAL A 38 -23.38 -0.42 -17.77
C VAL A 38 -24.79 -0.83 -18.18
N PHE A 39 -25.71 -0.88 -17.22
CA PHE A 39 -27.05 -1.43 -17.39
C PHE A 39 -28.17 -0.51 -16.89
N GLY A 40 -27.90 0.80 -16.77
CA GLY A 40 -28.87 1.81 -16.35
C GLY A 40 -30.10 1.95 -17.28
N HIS A 41 -30.03 1.42 -18.51
CA HIS A 41 -31.15 1.40 -19.46
C HIS A 41 -32.19 0.30 -19.17
N ILE A 42 -31.91 -0.62 -18.24
CA ILE A 42 -32.86 -1.65 -17.81
C ILE A 42 -33.65 -1.09 -16.63
N ASP A 43 -34.94 -0.83 -16.86
CA ASP A 43 -35.83 -0.30 -15.83
C ASP A 43 -36.04 -1.27 -14.64
N VAL A 44 -36.61 -0.72 -13.57
CA VAL A 44 -36.82 -1.44 -12.31
C VAL A 44 -37.88 -2.54 -12.45
N ASP A 45 -38.93 -2.29 -13.24
CA ASP A 45 -40.05 -3.23 -13.38
C ASP A 45 -39.64 -4.49 -14.14
N ASN A 46 -38.83 -4.34 -15.20
CA ASN A 46 -38.24 -5.47 -15.91
C ASN A 46 -37.32 -6.28 -15.00
N ARG A 47 -36.51 -5.64 -14.15
CA ARG A 47 -35.66 -6.34 -13.18
C ARG A 47 -36.47 -7.16 -12.18
N ASN A 48 -37.60 -6.64 -11.69
CA ASN A 48 -38.50 -7.38 -10.80
C ASN A 48 -39.16 -8.57 -11.52
N ARG A 49 -39.60 -8.40 -12.77
CA ARG A 49 -40.17 -9.51 -13.57
C ARG A 49 -39.14 -10.61 -13.83
N ILE A 50 -37.91 -10.23 -14.20
CA ILE A 50 -36.80 -11.17 -14.39
C ILE A 50 -36.48 -11.91 -13.09
N GLN A 51 -36.43 -11.20 -11.97
CA GLN A 51 -36.19 -11.80 -10.65
C GLN A 51 -37.22 -12.89 -10.34
N ALA A 52 -38.52 -12.62 -10.52
CA ALA A 52 -39.58 -13.58 -10.25
C ALA A 52 -39.42 -14.88 -11.07
N ILE A 53 -39.23 -14.73 -12.38
CA ILE A 53 -39.00 -15.86 -13.30
C ILE A 53 -37.74 -16.64 -12.89
N PHE A 54 -36.66 -15.93 -12.54
CA PHE A 54 -35.41 -16.59 -12.17
C PHE A 54 -35.56 -17.36 -10.86
N CYS A 55 -36.27 -16.84 -9.86
CA CYS A 55 -36.45 -17.54 -8.58
C CYS A 55 -37.20 -18.86 -8.77
N GLU A 56 -38.22 -18.88 -9.63
CA GLU A 56 -38.99 -20.08 -9.94
C GLU A 56 -38.14 -21.11 -10.71
N ARG A 57 -37.51 -20.67 -11.81
CA ARG A 57 -36.84 -21.58 -12.74
C ARG A 57 -35.45 -22.03 -12.29
N PHE A 58 -34.85 -21.40 -11.28
CA PHE A 58 -33.52 -21.77 -10.77
C PHE A 58 -33.43 -23.24 -10.32
N HIS A 59 -34.53 -23.81 -9.84
CA HIS A 59 -34.52 -25.18 -9.33
C HIS A 59 -34.74 -26.25 -10.41
N GLU A 60 -35.11 -25.87 -11.64
CA GLU A 60 -35.51 -26.83 -12.69
C GLU A 60 -34.37 -27.70 -13.22
N SER A 61 -33.21 -27.11 -13.56
CA SER A 61 -32.07 -27.86 -14.13
C SER A 61 -30.73 -27.13 -13.94
N SER A 62 -29.61 -27.86 -14.01
CA SER A 62 -28.27 -27.27 -13.96
C SER A 62 -28.00 -26.32 -15.12
N ALA A 63 -28.50 -26.63 -16.32
CA ALA A 63 -28.34 -25.80 -17.50
C ALA A 63 -29.09 -24.45 -17.38
N ILE A 64 -30.31 -24.46 -16.82
CA ILE A 64 -31.04 -23.22 -16.51
C ILE A 64 -30.26 -22.40 -15.47
N ARG A 65 -29.83 -23.03 -14.36
CA ARG A 65 -29.03 -22.36 -13.32
C ARG A 65 -27.80 -21.68 -13.92
N GLN A 66 -27.04 -22.39 -14.75
CA GLN A 66 -25.84 -21.86 -15.38
C GLN A 66 -26.15 -20.56 -16.17
N GLN A 67 -27.23 -20.54 -16.96
CA GLN A 67 -27.58 -19.36 -17.75
C GLN A 67 -28.10 -18.20 -16.88
N ILE A 68 -28.85 -18.50 -15.82
CA ILE A 68 -29.28 -17.50 -14.83
C ILE A 68 -28.06 -16.90 -14.11
N LEU A 69 -27.15 -17.74 -13.63
CA LEU A 69 -25.93 -17.30 -12.95
C LEU A 69 -25.05 -16.43 -13.85
N ARG A 70 -24.90 -16.80 -15.12
CA ARG A 70 -24.19 -15.98 -16.12
C ARG A 70 -24.87 -14.62 -16.32
N PHE A 71 -26.20 -14.59 -16.41
CA PHE A 71 -26.96 -13.35 -16.53
C PHE A 71 -26.76 -12.44 -15.31
N LEU A 72 -26.91 -13.01 -14.11
CA LEU A 72 -26.68 -12.30 -12.85
C LEU A 72 -25.25 -11.76 -12.78
N ARG A 73 -24.24 -12.57 -13.12
CA ARG A 73 -22.83 -12.15 -13.17
C ARG A 73 -22.62 -10.94 -14.08
N ILE A 74 -23.22 -10.95 -15.28
CA ILE A 74 -23.09 -9.85 -16.25
C ILE A 74 -23.73 -8.59 -15.68
N LEU A 75 -24.98 -8.65 -15.23
CA LEU A 75 -25.67 -7.48 -14.68
C LEU A 75 -25.05 -6.96 -13.38
N ALA A 76 -24.47 -7.85 -12.57
CA ALA A 76 -23.77 -7.49 -11.34
C ALA A 76 -22.44 -6.76 -11.56
N ARG A 77 -22.01 -6.52 -12.81
CA ARG A 77 -20.91 -5.60 -13.12
C ARG A 77 -21.27 -4.14 -12.84
N ASP A 78 -22.57 -3.83 -12.84
CA ASP A 78 -23.10 -2.50 -12.52
C ASP A 78 -23.88 -2.55 -11.19
N LYS A 79 -23.61 -1.58 -10.31
CA LYS A 79 -24.31 -1.44 -9.02
C LYS A 79 -25.76 -0.97 -9.19
N GLN A 80 -26.09 -0.29 -10.28
CA GLN A 80 -27.40 0.34 -10.45
C GLN A 80 -28.55 -0.67 -10.42
N ASN A 81 -29.44 -0.50 -9.43
CA ASN A 81 -30.64 -1.33 -9.21
C ASN A 81 -30.36 -2.85 -9.14
N LEU A 82 -29.14 -3.25 -8.75
CA LEU A 82 -28.77 -4.66 -8.65
C LEU A 82 -29.60 -5.39 -7.57
N ASP A 83 -29.89 -4.72 -6.45
CA ASP A 83 -30.69 -5.28 -5.35
C ASP A 83 -32.18 -5.49 -5.71
N ARG A 84 -32.65 -4.95 -6.86
CA ARG A 84 -33.98 -5.25 -7.39
C ARG A 84 -34.02 -6.57 -8.15
N LEU A 85 -32.87 -6.99 -8.67
CA LEU A 85 -32.69 -8.28 -9.31
C LEU A 85 -32.34 -9.36 -8.28
N LEU A 86 -31.53 -9.02 -7.26
CA LEU A 86 -31.11 -9.93 -6.20
C LEU A 86 -32.14 -9.93 -5.05
N SER A 87 -32.96 -10.98 -4.94
CA SER A 87 -33.77 -11.23 -3.73
C SER A 87 -32.92 -12.00 -2.70
N PRO A 88 -33.28 -11.98 -1.40
CA PRO A 88 -32.59 -12.82 -0.41
C PRO A 88 -32.59 -14.31 -0.81
N SER A 89 -33.73 -14.81 -1.30
CA SER A 89 -33.83 -16.18 -1.81
C SER A 89 -32.92 -16.43 -3.02
N MET A 90 -32.82 -15.49 -3.96
CA MET A 90 -31.90 -15.62 -5.09
C MET A 90 -30.45 -15.66 -4.61
N VAL A 91 -30.07 -14.82 -3.65
CA VAL A 91 -28.70 -14.84 -3.10
C VAL A 91 -28.40 -16.18 -2.41
N GLN A 92 -29.33 -16.71 -1.61
CA GLN A 92 -29.16 -18.04 -1.00
C GLN A 92 -29.06 -19.15 -2.06
N ASN A 93 -29.79 -19.04 -3.17
CA ASN A 93 -29.66 -19.95 -4.31
C ASN A 93 -28.28 -19.86 -4.98
N VAL A 94 -27.73 -18.65 -5.14
CA VAL A 94 -26.36 -18.46 -5.65
C VAL A 94 -25.33 -19.06 -4.69
N PHE A 95 -25.45 -18.84 -3.37
CA PHE A 95 -24.59 -19.50 -2.37
C PHE A 95 -24.72 -21.02 -2.43
N GLY A 96 -25.93 -21.56 -2.55
CA GLY A 96 -26.16 -22.99 -2.71
C GLY A 96 -25.52 -23.58 -3.96
N ALA A 97 -25.60 -22.88 -5.10
CA ALA A 97 -24.94 -23.30 -6.35
C ALA A 97 -23.40 -23.24 -6.23
N GLY A 98 -22.87 -22.30 -5.44
CA GLY A 98 -21.47 -22.22 -5.06
C GLY A 98 -21.08 -23.12 -3.89
N LEU A 99 -21.95 -24.03 -3.41
CA LEU A 99 -21.68 -24.90 -2.24
C LEU A 99 -21.31 -24.16 -0.94
N LEU A 100 -21.76 -22.92 -0.79
CA LEU A 100 -21.61 -22.09 0.42
C LEU A 100 -22.90 -22.00 1.24
N ALA A 101 -23.83 -22.93 1.03
CA ALA A 101 -25.02 -23.13 1.85
C ALA A 101 -25.26 -24.65 2.06
N GLU A 102 -26.22 -25.03 2.91
CA GLU A 102 -26.63 -26.44 3.02
C GLU A 102 -27.00 -26.98 1.62
N GLN A 103 -26.51 -28.19 1.30
CA GLN A 103 -26.57 -28.77 -0.05
C GLN A 103 -27.99 -28.72 -0.62
N SER A 104 -28.22 -27.75 -1.50
CA SER A 104 -29.52 -27.50 -2.14
C SER A 104 -29.57 -28.05 -3.56
N PHE A 105 -28.42 -28.33 -4.16
CA PHE A 105 -28.29 -28.74 -5.56
C PHE A 105 -27.24 -29.84 -5.72
N GLU A 106 -27.44 -30.73 -6.70
CA GLU A 106 -26.40 -31.66 -7.16
C GLU A 106 -25.23 -30.89 -7.77
N PHE A 107 -24.02 -31.40 -7.55
CA PHE A 107 -22.79 -30.79 -8.03
C PHE A 107 -22.63 -30.98 -9.54
N GLU A 108 -22.56 -29.86 -10.27
CA GLU A 108 -22.29 -29.80 -11.70
C GLU A 108 -21.26 -28.68 -11.95
N TRP A 109 -20.15 -29.02 -12.59
CA TRP A 109 -18.98 -28.14 -12.71
C TRP A 109 -19.31 -26.77 -13.33
N GLU A 110 -20.06 -26.76 -14.43
CA GLU A 110 -20.40 -25.56 -15.19
C GLU A 110 -21.29 -24.62 -14.39
N SER A 111 -22.27 -25.15 -13.64
CA SER A 111 -23.13 -24.33 -12.78
C SER A 111 -22.34 -23.81 -11.57
N PHE A 112 -21.50 -24.65 -10.98
CA PHE A 112 -20.68 -24.31 -9.83
C PHE A 112 -19.71 -23.17 -10.15
N ILE A 113 -18.93 -23.28 -11.23
CA ILE A 113 -17.93 -22.25 -11.56
C ILE A 113 -18.59 -20.93 -11.98
N GLN A 114 -19.77 -20.96 -12.60
CA GLN A 114 -20.53 -19.75 -12.87
C GLN A 114 -21.05 -19.09 -11.60
N ALA A 115 -21.40 -19.88 -10.57
CA ALA A 115 -21.77 -19.34 -9.26
C ALA A 115 -20.60 -18.62 -8.61
N GLU A 116 -19.41 -19.24 -8.59
CA GLU A 116 -18.17 -18.64 -8.07
C GLU A 116 -17.86 -17.28 -8.73
N MET A 117 -17.93 -17.22 -10.06
CA MET A 117 -17.74 -15.96 -10.81
C MET A 117 -18.83 -14.93 -10.51
N CYS A 118 -20.07 -15.37 -10.35
CA CYS A 118 -21.20 -14.50 -10.02
C CYS A 118 -21.06 -13.89 -8.61
N LEU A 119 -20.66 -14.71 -7.63
CA LEU A 119 -20.47 -14.35 -6.22
C LEU A 119 -19.54 -13.14 -6.06
N ILE A 120 -18.43 -13.11 -6.78
CA ILE A 120 -17.48 -11.99 -6.75
C ILE A 120 -18.16 -10.67 -7.14
N ASN A 121 -18.94 -10.68 -8.23
CA ASN A 121 -19.59 -9.47 -8.73
C ASN A 121 -20.72 -9.02 -7.81
N ILE A 122 -21.57 -9.94 -7.34
CA ILE A 122 -22.69 -9.59 -6.46
C ILE A 122 -22.20 -9.12 -5.09
N LEU A 123 -21.20 -9.76 -4.48
CA LEU A 123 -20.65 -9.33 -3.19
C LEU A 123 -19.95 -7.97 -3.28
N PHE A 124 -19.38 -7.64 -4.45
CA PHE A 124 -18.75 -6.34 -4.68
C PHE A 124 -19.79 -5.21 -4.80
N ASN A 125 -20.86 -5.42 -5.57
CA ASN A 125 -21.81 -4.37 -5.93
C ASN A 125 -23.12 -4.34 -5.12
N SER A 126 -23.51 -5.44 -4.45
CA SER A 126 -24.76 -5.54 -3.70
C SER A 126 -24.53 -5.56 -2.19
N SER A 127 -25.14 -4.60 -1.48
CA SER A 127 -25.21 -4.64 -0.02
C SER A 127 -26.11 -5.76 0.50
N LEU A 128 -27.16 -6.12 -0.25
CA LEU A 128 -28.03 -7.23 0.10
C LEU A 128 -27.24 -8.54 0.13
N ALA A 129 -26.45 -8.80 -0.91
CA ALA A 129 -25.61 -10.00 -0.96
C ALA A 129 -24.61 -10.07 0.20
N ARG A 130 -24.02 -8.93 0.59
CA ARG A 130 -23.11 -8.87 1.75
C ARG A 130 -23.81 -9.12 3.08
N ASN A 131 -25.05 -8.63 3.25
CA ASN A 131 -25.83 -8.87 4.47
C ASN A 131 -26.24 -10.35 4.60
N GLU A 132 -26.48 -11.02 3.47
CA GLU A 132 -26.80 -12.45 3.43
C GLU A 132 -25.55 -13.36 3.62
N PHE A 133 -24.34 -12.81 3.48
CA PHE A 133 -23.07 -13.52 3.73
C PHE A 133 -22.85 -13.69 5.24
N ASN A 134 -23.61 -14.62 5.83
CA ASN A 134 -23.61 -14.88 7.27
C ASN A 134 -22.45 -15.80 7.71
N GLU A 135 -22.37 -16.06 9.01
CA GLU A 135 -21.34 -16.91 9.62
C GLU A 135 -21.28 -18.33 9.02
N THR A 136 -22.40 -18.91 8.61
CA THR A 136 -22.43 -20.26 8.01
C THR A 136 -21.76 -20.27 6.64
N VAL A 137 -22.12 -19.31 5.78
CA VAL A 137 -21.52 -19.12 4.44
C VAL A 137 -20.02 -18.88 4.56
N SER A 138 -19.63 -18.00 5.50
CA SER A 138 -18.25 -17.69 5.85
C SER A 138 -17.46 -18.93 6.27
N ASN A 139 -17.98 -19.74 7.20
CA ASN A 139 -17.33 -20.95 7.69
C ASN A 139 -17.19 -22.02 6.59
N LEU A 140 -18.18 -22.14 5.70
CA LEU A 140 -18.10 -23.05 4.55
C LEU A 140 -16.98 -22.65 3.58
N LEU A 141 -16.87 -21.36 3.28
CA LEU A 141 -15.79 -20.83 2.43
C LEU A 141 -14.42 -21.06 3.06
N LEU A 142 -14.24 -20.73 4.35
CA LEU A 142 -12.98 -20.96 5.06
C LEU A 142 -12.58 -22.44 5.08
N ASN A 143 -13.52 -23.33 5.36
CA ASN A 143 -13.26 -24.78 5.34
C ASN A 143 -12.85 -25.26 3.95
N ARG A 144 -13.47 -24.75 2.88
CA ARG A 144 -13.10 -25.11 1.50
C ARG A 144 -11.70 -24.62 1.17
N ILE A 145 -11.36 -23.36 1.46
CA ILE A 145 -10.01 -22.81 1.25
C ILE A 145 -8.96 -23.64 2.01
N ARG A 146 -9.24 -23.96 3.27
CA ARG A 146 -8.35 -24.80 4.09
C ARG A 146 -8.07 -26.14 3.43
N LEU A 147 -9.11 -26.87 3.04
CA LEU A 147 -8.95 -28.19 2.44
C LEU A 147 -8.23 -28.13 1.08
N LEU A 148 -8.51 -27.11 0.27
CA LEU A 148 -7.79 -26.87 -0.99
C LEU A 148 -6.29 -26.59 -0.75
N SER A 149 -5.95 -25.90 0.33
CA SER A 149 -4.55 -25.62 0.69
C SER A 149 -3.80 -26.84 1.23
N GLU A 150 -4.50 -27.77 1.88
CA GLU A 150 -3.91 -28.99 2.46
C GLU A 150 -3.81 -30.14 1.44
N THR A 151 -4.46 -30.02 0.28
CA THR A 151 -4.50 -31.09 -0.73
C THR A 151 -3.13 -31.27 -1.40
N PRO A 152 -2.49 -32.45 -1.31
CA PRO A 152 -1.21 -32.72 -1.96
C PRO A 152 -1.36 -32.69 -3.47
N ARG A 153 -0.63 -31.81 -4.16
CA ARG A 153 -0.66 -31.72 -5.61
C ARG A 153 0.29 -32.72 -6.23
N SER A 154 -0.12 -33.39 -7.31
CA SER A 154 0.66 -34.47 -7.96
C SER A 154 2.08 -34.05 -8.42
N SER A 155 2.34 -32.73 -8.52
CA SER A 155 3.59 -32.13 -9.00
C SER A 155 4.53 -31.58 -7.92
N SER A 156 4.25 -31.76 -6.62
CA SER A 156 5.09 -31.24 -5.54
C SER A 156 6.21 -32.22 -5.14
N ARG A 157 7.36 -32.16 -5.81
CA ARG A 157 8.61 -32.65 -5.21
C ARG A 157 9.08 -31.59 -4.22
N GLN A 158 8.93 -31.88 -2.92
CA GLN A 158 9.42 -31.05 -1.81
C GLN A 158 10.94 -30.90 -1.91
N GLN A 159 11.44 -29.69 -1.66
CA GLN A 159 12.80 -29.51 -1.15
C GLN A 159 12.68 -29.24 0.34
N ASP A 160 13.28 -30.12 1.14
CA ASP A 160 13.40 -29.96 2.58
C ASP A 160 14.25 -28.71 2.85
N THR A 161 13.61 -27.62 3.23
CA THR A 161 14.27 -26.55 3.98
C THR A 161 14.03 -26.84 5.46
N ASP A 162 15.02 -27.48 6.09
CA ASP A 162 15.14 -27.56 7.53
C ASP A 162 15.21 -26.12 8.10
N ASP A 163 14.10 -25.64 8.65
CA ASP A 163 13.98 -24.61 9.73
C ASP A 163 12.54 -24.05 9.83
N ILE A 164 11.54 -24.94 9.94
CA ILE A 164 10.18 -24.53 10.30
C ILE A 164 9.73 -25.34 11.52
N SER A 165 10.20 -24.94 12.71
CA SER A 165 9.51 -25.31 13.95
C SER A 165 8.52 -24.20 14.32
N VAL A 166 7.37 -24.19 13.63
CA VAL A 166 6.21 -23.42 14.09
C VAL A 166 5.19 -24.43 14.60
N THR A 167 5.10 -24.57 15.92
CA THR A 167 4.14 -25.45 16.58
C THR A 167 2.78 -24.76 16.58
N PHE A 168 1.81 -25.32 15.87
CA PHE A 168 0.42 -24.85 15.89
C PHE A 168 -0.41 -25.71 16.85
N GLN A 169 -1.34 -25.07 17.54
CA GLN A 169 -2.46 -25.73 18.19
C GLN A 169 -3.50 -26.06 17.11
N ASP A 170 -3.80 -27.34 16.93
CA ASP A 170 -4.95 -27.79 16.14
C ASP A 170 -6.23 -27.24 16.79
N ILE A 171 -6.81 -26.18 16.20
CA ILE A 171 -8.13 -25.71 16.61
C ILE A 171 -9.18 -26.47 15.81
N THR A 172 -9.95 -27.27 16.54
CA THR A 172 -11.13 -27.99 16.05
C THR A 172 -12.24 -26.99 15.75
N ILE A 173 -12.31 -26.49 14.51
CA ILE A 173 -13.56 -25.93 13.99
C ILE A 173 -14.56 -27.10 13.98
N SER A 174 -15.69 -26.93 14.67
CA SER A 174 -16.74 -27.95 14.84
C SER A 174 -17.19 -28.46 13.46
N ALA A 175 -16.60 -29.58 13.04
CA ALA A 175 -16.86 -30.23 11.78
C ALA A 175 -18.25 -30.86 11.80
N LYS A 176 -19.25 -30.08 11.39
CA LYS A 176 -20.55 -30.58 10.95
C LYS A 176 -20.97 -29.93 9.64
N SER A 177 -20.11 -29.96 8.62
CA SER A 177 -20.59 -29.89 7.24
C SER A 177 -19.80 -30.87 6.37
N LYS A 178 -20.46 -31.95 5.94
CA LYS A 178 -19.90 -33.04 5.12
C LYS A 178 -19.61 -32.61 3.66
N ILE A 179 -19.60 -31.31 3.37
CA ILE A 179 -19.74 -30.76 2.02
C ILE A 179 -18.40 -30.54 1.30
N PRO A 180 -17.27 -30.12 1.91
CA PRO A 180 -16.11 -29.77 1.08
C PRO A 180 -15.18 -30.96 0.71
N GLU A 181 -15.19 -32.08 1.44
CA GLU A 181 -14.29 -33.21 1.14
C GLU A 181 -14.63 -33.98 -0.14
N PHE A 182 -15.91 -34.04 -0.54
CA PHE A 182 -16.29 -34.77 -1.75
C PHE A 182 -15.80 -34.07 -3.02
N LEU A 183 -15.80 -32.73 -3.02
CA LEU A 183 -15.44 -31.91 -4.17
C LEU A 183 -13.97 -32.13 -4.55
N ILE A 184 -13.07 -32.13 -3.57
CA ILE A 184 -11.64 -32.34 -3.78
C ILE A 184 -11.33 -33.72 -4.40
N LYS A 185 -12.14 -34.74 -4.09
CA LYS A 185 -11.97 -36.09 -4.66
C LYS A 185 -12.41 -36.20 -6.12
N MET A 186 -13.23 -35.26 -6.60
CA MET A 186 -13.81 -35.30 -7.95
C MET A 186 -13.09 -34.39 -8.95
N LEU A 187 -12.38 -33.37 -8.47
CA LEU A 187 -11.72 -32.37 -9.32
C LEU A 187 -10.29 -32.78 -9.69
N ASP A 188 -9.86 -32.38 -10.88
CA ASP A 188 -8.45 -32.43 -11.27
C ASP A 188 -7.64 -31.25 -10.69
N ASP A 189 -6.30 -31.30 -10.84
CA ASP A 189 -5.40 -30.27 -10.30
C ASP A 189 -5.67 -28.86 -10.87
N GLU A 190 -6.11 -28.74 -12.13
CA GLU A 190 -6.40 -27.44 -12.76
C GLU A 190 -7.71 -26.85 -12.23
N GLN A 191 -8.73 -27.70 -12.07
CA GLN A 191 -10.00 -27.34 -11.46
C GLN A 191 -9.80 -26.92 -10.00
N ILE A 192 -9.03 -27.67 -9.22
CA ILE A 192 -8.68 -27.32 -7.82
C ILE A 192 -8.02 -25.94 -7.76
N ASP A 193 -7.07 -25.67 -8.65
CA ASP A 193 -6.43 -24.35 -8.75
C ASP A 193 -7.44 -23.25 -9.07
N LEU A 194 -8.34 -23.49 -10.03
CA LEU A 194 -9.35 -22.51 -10.40
C LEU A 194 -10.35 -22.22 -9.26
N VAL A 195 -10.76 -23.25 -8.50
CA VAL A 195 -11.62 -23.05 -7.32
C VAL A 195 -10.89 -22.24 -6.25
N ALA A 196 -9.64 -22.59 -5.93
CA ALA A 196 -8.84 -21.85 -4.96
C ALA A 196 -8.70 -20.36 -5.35
N PHE A 197 -8.49 -20.07 -6.63
CA PHE A 197 -8.46 -18.71 -7.16
C PHE A 197 -9.76 -17.94 -6.87
N TYR A 198 -10.91 -18.53 -7.18
CA TYR A 198 -12.20 -17.85 -6.97
C TYR A 198 -12.56 -17.75 -5.49
N ASP A 199 -12.32 -18.77 -4.69
CA ASP A 199 -12.58 -18.77 -3.24
C ASP A 199 -11.83 -17.64 -2.54
N LEU A 200 -10.53 -17.48 -2.85
CA LEU A 200 -9.71 -16.42 -2.27
C LEU A 200 -10.17 -15.03 -2.72
N ARG A 201 -10.71 -14.90 -3.94
CA ARG A 201 -11.31 -13.65 -4.44
C ARG A 201 -12.65 -13.34 -3.78
N ILE A 202 -13.50 -14.34 -3.59
CA ILE A 202 -14.74 -14.20 -2.83
C ILE A 202 -14.39 -13.76 -1.41
N ALA A 203 -13.39 -14.39 -0.78
CA ALA A 203 -12.94 -14.04 0.55
C ALA A 203 -12.43 -12.58 0.62
N PHE A 204 -11.67 -12.15 -0.39
CA PHE A 204 -11.20 -10.77 -0.48
C PHE A 204 -12.37 -9.77 -0.59
N VAL A 205 -13.31 -10.00 -1.50
CA VAL A 205 -14.44 -9.08 -1.71
C VAL A 205 -15.36 -9.05 -0.49
N ALA A 206 -15.65 -10.21 0.10
CA ALA A 206 -16.49 -10.32 1.30
C ALA A 206 -15.86 -9.57 2.50
N SER A 207 -14.54 -9.75 2.72
CA SER A 207 -13.82 -9.09 3.81
C SER A 207 -13.61 -7.59 3.58
N ALA A 208 -13.46 -7.12 2.34
CA ALA A 208 -13.13 -5.73 2.04
C ALA A 208 -14.17 -4.72 2.55
N GLN A 209 -15.45 -5.13 2.63
CA GLN A 209 -16.56 -4.22 2.96
C GLN A 209 -17.37 -4.64 4.20
N SER A 210 -16.85 -5.58 4.99
CA SER A 210 -17.52 -6.06 6.21
C SER A 210 -16.55 -6.08 7.40
N LYS A 211 -16.67 -5.08 8.28
CA LYS A 211 -15.87 -5.00 9.52
C LYS A 211 -16.17 -6.17 10.47
N ASP A 212 -17.44 -6.60 10.52
CA ASP A 212 -17.84 -7.73 11.35
C ASP A 212 -17.17 -9.03 10.87
N LEU A 213 -17.10 -9.24 9.56
CA LEU A 213 -16.40 -10.39 8.98
C LEU A 213 -14.89 -10.31 9.22
N GLN A 214 -14.28 -9.12 9.09
CA GLN A 214 -12.85 -8.91 9.41
C GLN A 214 -12.56 -9.29 10.87
N LEU A 215 -13.38 -8.84 11.82
CA LEU A 215 -13.25 -9.18 13.24
C LEU A 215 -13.47 -10.67 13.51
N GLN A 216 -14.43 -11.28 12.83
CA GLN A 216 -14.69 -12.72 12.95
C GLN A 216 -13.48 -13.54 12.47
N TRP A 217 -12.93 -13.21 11.30
CA TRP A 217 -11.78 -13.91 10.73
C TRP A 217 -10.48 -13.63 11.48
N LEU A 218 -10.33 -12.43 12.04
CA LEU A 218 -9.22 -12.10 12.95
C LEU A 218 -9.14 -13.12 14.12
N LYS A 219 -10.29 -13.52 14.65
CA LYS A 219 -10.38 -14.48 15.76
C LYS A 219 -10.24 -15.94 15.33
N ASN A 220 -10.98 -16.35 14.29
CA ASN A 220 -11.20 -17.78 13.99
C ASN A 220 -11.04 -18.17 12.51
N GLY A 221 -10.39 -17.34 11.67
CA GLY A 221 -10.18 -17.67 10.25
C GLY A 221 -8.84 -17.23 9.67
N CYS A 222 -8.03 -16.47 10.41
CA CYS A 222 -6.74 -15.95 9.95
C CYS A 222 -5.76 -17.09 9.61
N ASP A 223 -5.77 -18.15 10.40
CA ASP A 223 -4.94 -19.35 10.24
C ASP A 223 -5.09 -20.01 8.87
N VAL A 224 -6.29 -19.99 8.29
CA VAL A 224 -6.56 -20.53 6.95
C VAL A 224 -5.71 -19.82 5.89
N PHE A 225 -5.68 -18.49 5.93
CA PHE A 225 -4.90 -17.70 4.96
C PHE A 225 -3.40 -17.76 5.23
N LEU A 226 -3.00 -17.83 6.51
CA LEU A 226 -1.60 -18.07 6.87
C LEU A 226 -1.12 -19.41 6.31
N LYS A 227 -1.97 -20.45 6.35
CA LYS A 227 -1.63 -21.76 5.79
C LYS A 227 -1.39 -21.71 4.29
N VAL A 228 -2.15 -20.91 3.56
CA VAL A 228 -1.92 -20.67 2.12
C VAL A 228 -0.53 -20.05 1.89
N LEU A 229 -0.11 -19.07 2.70
CA LEU A 229 1.23 -18.48 2.59
C LEU A 229 2.34 -19.48 2.93
N GLU A 230 2.17 -20.30 3.96
CA GLU A 230 3.12 -21.36 4.33
C GLU A 230 3.32 -22.36 3.18
N GLN A 231 2.22 -22.85 2.62
CA GLN A 231 2.27 -23.76 1.47
C GLN A 231 2.94 -23.11 0.25
N SER A 232 2.74 -21.81 0.08
CA SER A 232 3.38 -21.03 -0.97
C SER A 232 4.90 -20.97 -0.80
N LEU A 233 5.36 -20.77 0.43
CA LEU A 233 6.77 -20.69 0.79
C LEU A 233 7.50 -22.04 0.78
N HIS A 234 6.81 -23.18 0.84
CA HIS A 234 7.42 -24.49 0.56
C HIS A 234 7.90 -24.66 -0.89
N PHE A 235 7.42 -23.81 -1.81
CA PHE A 235 7.83 -23.81 -3.21
C PHE A 235 8.28 -22.40 -3.65
N PRO A 236 9.35 -21.84 -3.08
CA PRO A 236 9.74 -20.44 -3.29
C PRO A 236 10.05 -20.13 -4.76
N GLY A 237 10.53 -21.13 -5.51
CA GLY A 237 10.75 -21.01 -6.95
C GLY A 237 9.49 -20.72 -7.77
N ARG A 238 8.28 -20.99 -7.24
CA ARG A 238 6.99 -20.69 -7.88
C ARG A 238 6.46 -19.29 -7.57
N LEU A 239 7.11 -18.55 -6.67
CA LEU A 239 6.76 -17.17 -6.30
C LEU A 239 7.59 -16.14 -7.07
N LYS A 240 8.51 -16.59 -7.93
CA LYS A 240 9.36 -15.72 -8.75
C LYS A 240 8.61 -15.15 -9.95
N GLN A 241 9.02 -13.99 -10.46
CA GLN A 241 8.38 -13.25 -11.55
C GLN A 241 8.10 -14.07 -12.84
N ASN A 242 8.89 -15.11 -13.12
CA ASN A 242 8.75 -15.97 -14.31
C ASN A 242 7.97 -17.29 -14.05
N SER A 243 7.27 -17.38 -12.92
CA SER A 243 6.57 -18.61 -12.50
C SER A 243 5.17 -18.75 -13.10
N ARG A 244 4.52 -19.90 -12.86
CA ARG A 244 3.10 -20.11 -13.22
C ARG A 244 2.21 -19.07 -12.51
N ARG A 245 1.43 -18.31 -13.28
CA ARG A 245 0.57 -17.22 -12.78
C ARG A 245 -0.38 -17.65 -11.66
N ASN A 246 -1.01 -18.83 -11.78
CA ASN A 246 -2.02 -19.27 -10.82
C ASN A 246 -1.51 -19.31 -9.37
N PHE A 247 -0.29 -19.80 -9.16
CA PHE A 247 0.28 -19.94 -7.80
C PHE A 247 0.61 -18.58 -7.16
N VAL A 248 1.14 -17.67 -7.97
CA VAL A 248 1.38 -16.27 -7.59
C VAL A 248 0.05 -15.61 -7.24
N GLU A 249 -0.99 -15.80 -8.05
CA GLU A 249 -2.31 -15.20 -7.80
C GLU A 249 -2.96 -15.71 -6.51
N HIS A 250 -2.87 -17.00 -6.19
CA HIS A 250 -3.40 -17.54 -4.92
C HIS A 250 -2.72 -16.88 -3.71
N THR A 251 -1.39 -16.86 -3.73
CA THR A 251 -0.61 -16.22 -2.65
C THR A 251 -0.98 -14.75 -2.52
N ASN A 252 -1.11 -14.04 -3.65
CA ASN A 252 -1.45 -12.63 -3.69
C ASN A 252 -2.86 -12.36 -3.12
N TRP A 253 -3.86 -13.14 -3.49
CA TRP A 253 -5.21 -13.00 -2.93
C TRP A 253 -5.24 -13.29 -1.42
N ALA A 254 -4.51 -14.29 -0.95
CA ALA A 254 -4.39 -14.56 0.50
C ALA A 254 -3.76 -13.37 1.25
N LEU A 255 -2.70 -12.76 0.70
CA LEU A 255 -2.10 -11.53 1.26
C LEU A 255 -3.11 -10.38 1.31
N LYS A 256 -3.90 -10.18 0.25
CA LYS A 256 -4.93 -9.14 0.21
C LYS A 256 -6.05 -9.37 1.22
N VAL A 257 -6.45 -10.63 1.46
CA VAL A 257 -7.40 -10.96 2.52
C VAL A 257 -6.81 -10.66 3.90
N LEU A 258 -5.55 -11.05 4.14
CA LEU A 258 -4.85 -10.75 5.39
C LEU A 258 -4.72 -9.24 5.62
N PHE A 259 -4.46 -8.46 4.57
CA PHE A 259 -4.50 -6.99 4.64
C PHE A 259 -5.86 -6.50 5.12
N ASN A 260 -6.97 -6.98 4.52
CA ASN A 260 -8.32 -6.59 4.95
C ASN A 260 -8.59 -6.95 6.41
N ILE A 261 -8.16 -8.13 6.87
CA ILE A 261 -8.34 -8.59 8.25
C ILE A 261 -7.63 -7.66 9.24
N PHE A 262 -6.37 -7.27 8.96
CA PHE A 262 -5.55 -6.50 9.90
C PHE A 262 -5.64 -4.98 9.74
N CYS A 263 -6.12 -4.45 8.60
CA CYS A 263 -6.08 -3.02 8.30
C CYS A 263 -6.94 -2.16 9.24
N TYR A 264 -8.09 -2.66 9.70
CA TYR A 264 -9.06 -1.87 10.48
C TYR A 264 -9.42 -2.48 11.84
N SER A 265 -8.91 -3.67 12.13
CA SER A 265 -9.33 -4.47 13.29
C SER A 265 -8.11 -4.98 14.04
N TRP A 266 -8.12 -4.84 15.37
CA TRP A 266 -7.12 -5.42 16.25
C TRP A 266 -7.79 -6.04 17.47
N ASP A 267 -7.26 -7.20 17.87
CA ASP A 267 -7.65 -7.95 19.06
C ASP A 267 -6.37 -8.62 19.60
N ASP A 268 -6.09 -8.50 20.89
CA ASP A 268 -4.86 -9.04 21.49
C ASP A 268 -4.76 -10.57 21.33
N SER A 269 -5.88 -11.27 21.21
CA SER A 269 -5.89 -12.70 20.91
C SER A 269 -5.29 -13.05 19.54
N ALA A 270 -5.25 -12.08 18.62
CA ALA A 270 -4.69 -12.24 17.29
C ALA A 270 -3.20 -11.91 17.19
N GLU A 271 -2.54 -11.49 18.28
CA GLU A 271 -1.12 -11.11 18.28
C GLU A 271 -0.23 -12.22 17.71
N TRP A 272 -0.52 -13.47 18.07
CA TRP A 272 0.25 -14.62 17.58
C TRP A 272 0.09 -14.82 16.06
N ASN A 273 -1.14 -14.78 15.55
CA ASN A 273 -1.42 -14.88 14.11
C ASN A 273 -0.82 -13.69 13.35
N ALA A 274 -0.93 -12.48 13.89
CA ALA A 274 -0.31 -11.28 13.34
C ALA A 274 1.21 -11.43 13.24
N LYS A 275 1.85 -11.99 14.27
CA LYS A 275 3.30 -12.22 14.28
C LYS A 275 3.71 -13.25 13.22
N GLN A 276 2.97 -14.36 13.10
CA GLN A 276 3.24 -15.32 12.03
C GLN A 276 3.05 -14.68 10.66
N CYS A 277 1.99 -13.88 10.48
CA CYS A 277 1.74 -13.13 9.26
C CYS A 277 2.92 -12.23 8.89
N MET A 278 3.42 -11.45 9.84
CA MET A 278 4.59 -10.57 9.65
C MET A 278 5.82 -11.35 9.20
N LEU A 279 6.12 -12.49 9.85
CA LEU A 279 7.29 -13.29 9.52
C LEU A 279 7.18 -13.98 8.16
N LEU A 280 5.99 -14.50 7.79
CA LEU A 280 5.74 -15.09 6.48
C LEU A 280 5.84 -14.04 5.36
N CYS A 281 5.26 -12.85 5.57
CA CYS A 281 5.40 -11.73 4.64
C CYS A 281 6.86 -11.31 4.48
N ALA A 282 7.63 -11.24 5.57
CA ALA A 282 9.05 -10.92 5.52
C ALA A 282 9.84 -11.95 4.72
N LYS A 283 9.56 -13.25 4.90
CA LYS A 283 10.16 -14.31 4.09
C LYS A 283 9.86 -14.14 2.60
N ILE A 284 8.63 -13.80 2.22
CA ILE A 284 8.26 -13.52 0.82
C ILE A 284 9.08 -12.36 0.25
N VAL A 285 9.22 -11.26 1.00
CA VAL A 285 9.97 -10.06 0.57
C VAL A 285 11.46 -10.36 0.37
N ILE A 286 12.05 -11.23 1.20
CA ILE A 286 13.47 -11.59 1.12
C ILE A 286 13.77 -12.53 -0.07
N LEU A 287 12.76 -13.17 -0.67
CA LEU A 287 12.99 -14.09 -1.79
C LEU A 287 13.60 -13.37 -3.00
N GLU A 288 14.70 -13.91 -3.52
CA GLU A 288 15.32 -13.41 -4.74
C GLU A 288 14.35 -13.50 -5.94
N ASN A 289 14.21 -12.37 -6.66
CA ASN A 289 13.38 -12.25 -7.87
C ASN A 289 11.91 -12.64 -7.65
N VAL A 290 11.37 -12.36 -6.46
CA VAL A 290 9.93 -12.49 -6.17
C VAL A 290 9.09 -11.64 -7.14
N ASP A 291 7.89 -12.12 -7.46
CA ASP A 291 6.94 -11.37 -8.27
C ASP A 291 6.63 -10.00 -7.63
N PRO A 292 6.72 -8.88 -8.38
CA PRO A 292 6.53 -7.53 -7.82
C PRO A 292 5.17 -7.32 -7.14
N SER A 293 4.12 -8.02 -7.58
CA SER A 293 2.78 -7.91 -6.99
C SER A 293 2.67 -8.58 -5.62
N LEU A 294 3.43 -9.66 -5.41
CA LEU A 294 3.56 -10.33 -4.11
C LEU A 294 4.41 -9.50 -3.16
N GLU A 295 5.53 -8.96 -3.65
CA GLU A 295 6.38 -8.06 -2.88
C GLU A 295 5.57 -6.86 -2.36
N GLN A 296 4.78 -6.21 -3.22
CA GLN A 296 3.88 -5.13 -2.83
C GLN A 296 2.87 -5.58 -1.76
N SER A 297 2.15 -6.67 -2.00
CA SER A 297 1.07 -7.10 -1.10
C SER A 297 1.60 -7.57 0.26
N ALA A 298 2.77 -8.18 0.30
CA ALA A 298 3.44 -8.54 1.56
C ALA A 298 3.86 -7.30 2.36
N ILE A 299 4.37 -6.26 1.69
CA ILE A 299 4.72 -4.99 2.32
C ILE A 299 3.48 -4.25 2.82
N ASP A 300 2.40 -4.24 2.05
CA ASP A 300 1.13 -3.62 2.44
C ASP A 300 0.57 -4.26 3.73
N VAL A 301 0.64 -5.60 3.83
CA VAL A 301 0.26 -6.33 5.06
C VAL A 301 1.15 -5.92 6.23
N ILE A 302 2.49 -5.94 6.07
CA ILE A 302 3.41 -5.58 7.17
C ILE A 302 3.16 -4.14 7.64
N ALA A 303 2.88 -3.21 6.73
CA ALA A 303 2.65 -1.80 7.05
C ALA A 303 1.47 -1.60 8.01
N VAL A 304 0.40 -2.39 7.89
CA VAL A 304 -0.81 -2.28 8.74
C VAL A 304 -0.73 -3.04 10.06
N LEU A 305 0.20 -4.00 10.22
CA LEU A 305 0.32 -4.78 11.45
C LEU A 305 0.78 -3.89 12.63
N PRO A 306 0.04 -3.87 13.76
CA PRO A 306 0.40 -3.08 14.95
C PRO A 306 1.39 -3.81 15.85
N LEU A 307 2.40 -4.46 15.25
CA LEU A 307 3.43 -5.21 15.97
C LEU A 307 4.74 -4.42 16.09
N SER A 308 5.63 -4.92 16.95
CA SER A 308 7.02 -4.46 17.02
C SER A 308 7.77 -4.86 15.75
N TYR A 309 8.47 -3.91 15.15
CA TYR A 309 9.29 -4.13 13.95
C TYR A 309 10.66 -4.74 14.31
N GLU A 310 10.96 -4.94 15.60
CA GLU A 310 12.15 -5.68 16.02
C GLU A 310 12.17 -7.13 15.51
N TRP A 311 10.99 -7.73 15.29
CA TRP A 311 10.86 -9.08 14.73
C TRP A 311 11.41 -9.19 13.29
N LEU A 312 11.48 -8.07 12.57
CA LEU A 312 11.98 -7.98 11.20
C LEU A 312 13.49 -7.74 11.12
N ALA A 313 14.15 -7.51 12.26
CA ALA A 313 15.61 -7.35 12.36
C ALA A 313 16.11 -8.06 13.63
N PRO A 314 16.04 -9.40 13.68
CA PRO A 314 16.40 -10.18 14.87
C PRO A 314 17.88 -10.00 15.24
N LYS A 315 18.18 -10.11 16.54
CA LYS A 315 19.57 -10.19 17.02
C LYS A 315 20.12 -11.58 16.72
N LEU A 316 21.31 -11.63 16.14
CA LEU A 316 21.99 -12.88 15.86
C LEU A 316 22.84 -13.27 17.07
N GLN A 317 22.89 -14.56 17.36
CA GLN A 317 23.86 -15.11 18.31
C GLN A 317 25.22 -15.26 17.61
N ASP A 318 26.32 -15.22 18.37
CA ASP A 318 27.68 -15.26 17.82
C ASP A 318 27.94 -16.49 16.91
N THR A 319 27.23 -17.60 17.15
CA THR A 319 27.31 -18.85 16.37
C THR A 319 26.54 -18.84 15.05
N GLU A 320 25.64 -17.87 14.83
CA GLU A 320 24.80 -17.75 13.63
C GLU A 320 25.48 -16.89 12.54
N ILE A 321 26.42 -16.03 12.95
CA ILE A 321 27.14 -15.10 12.06
C ILE A 321 28.07 -15.85 11.08
N GLU A 322 28.59 -17.01 11.47
CA GLU A 322 29.53 -17.79 10.66
C GLU A 322 28.87 -18.77 9.68
N LYS A 323 27.54 -18.97 9.75
CA LYS A 323 26.84 -20.04 9.01
C LYS A 323 26.03 -19.58 7.80
N ASN A 324 25.70 -18.29 7.69
CA ASN A 324 24.85 -17.77 6.61
C ASN A 324 25.62 -16.79 5.72
N ASP A 325 26.18 -17.28 4.60
CA ASP A 325 26.84 -16.45 3.59
C ASP A 325 25.89 -15.46 2.89
N THR A 326 24.57 -15.66 3.00
CA THR A 326 23.55 -14.85 2.32
C THR A 326 22.88 -13.80 3.21
N SER A 327 23.11 -13.81 4.53
CA SER A 327 22.47 -12.85 5.43
C SER A 327 23.28 -11.56 5.55
N ILE A 328 22.59 -10.44 5.52
CA ILE A 328 23.22 -9.12 5.66
C ILE A 328 23.25 -8.78 7.14
N VAL A 329 24.44 -8.70 7.74
CA VAL A 329 24.60 -8.45 9.18
C VAL A 329 25.16 -7.06 9.44
N HIS A 330 24.49 -6.28 10.31
CA HIS A 330 25.00 -4.98 10.75
C HIS A 330 24.66 -4.73 12.22
N GLY A 331 25.68 -4.42 13.03
CA GLY A 331 25.50 -4.14 14.46
C GLY A 331 24.97 -5.32 15.28
N GLY A 332 25.27 -6.57 14.88
CA GLY A 332 24.81 -7.78 15.57
C GLY A 332 23.35 -8.16 15.32
N ARG A 333 22.72 -7.58 14.29
CA ARG A 333 21.36 -7.90 13.85
C ARG A 333 21.34 -8.23 12.35
N ASP A 334 20.38 -9.06 11.96
CA ASP A 334 20.08 -9.36 10.57
C ASP A 334 19.33 -8.18 9.92
N MET A 335 19.87 -7.67 8.81
CA MET A 335 19.35 -6.57 8.00
C MET A 335 18.83 -7.05 6.63
N THR A 336 18.77 -8.35 6.37
CA THR A 336 18.35 -8.90 5.07
C THR A 336 16.96 -8.40 4.66
N PHE A 337 16.01 -8.36 5.61
CA PHE A 337 14.70 -7.76 5.36
C PHE A 337 14.79 -6.27 5.04
N ALA A 338 15.54 -5.50 5.86
CA ALA A 338 15.69 -4.06 5.68
C ALA A 338 16.28 -3.71 4.31
N ASP A 339 17.30 -4.47 3.88
CA ASP A 339 17.96 -4.35 2.60
C ASP A 339 17.02 -4.71 1.44
N ALA A 340 16.28 -5.82 1.54
CA ALA A 340 15.30 -6.23 0.53
C ALA A 340 14.22 -5.16 0.32
N VAL A 341 13.65 -4.60 1.40
CA VAL A 341 12.67 -3.51 1.33
C VAL A 341 13.28 -2.27 0.67
N LEU A 342 14.52 -1.91 1.02
CA LEU A 342 15.19 -0.74 0.44
C LEU A 342 15.44 -0.92 -1.05
N ARG A 343 15.94 -2.08 -1.48
CA ARG A 343 16.15 -2.39 -2.91
C ARG A 343 14.83 -2.42 -3.68
N ALA A 344 13.76 -2.90 -3.08
CA ALA A 344 12.43 -2.89 -3.68
C ALA A 344 11.91 -1.46 -3.88
N LEU A 345 12.12 -0.57 -2.91
CA LEU A 345 11.83 0.86 -3.03
C LEU A 345 12.69 1.51 -4.12
N GLU A 346 14.00 1.25 -4.13
CA GLU A 346 14.93 1.82 -5.12
C GLU A 346 14.57 1.44 -6.55
N ARG A 347 14.28 0.16 -6.83
CA ARG A 347 13.84 -0.31 -8.15
C ARG A 347 12.61 0.45 -8.65
N ARG A 348 11.63 0.71 -7.77
CA ARG A 348 10.40 1.42 -8.13
C ARG A 348 10.62 2.92 -8.32
N LEU A 349 11.60 3.51 -7.61
CA LEU A 349 12.01 4.90 -7.84
C LEU A 349 12.74 5.09 -9.17
N GLU A 350 13.37 4.05 -9.70
CA GLU A 350 14.06 4.07 -11.00
C GLU A 350 13.11 4.04 -12.21
N GLU A 351 11.88 3.54 -12.03
CA GLU A 351 10.94 3.32 -13.14
C GLU A 351 10.29 4.61 -13.70
N GLU A 352 10.69 5.81 -13.23
CA GLU A 352 10.21 7.15 -13.68
C GLU A 352 8.69 7.22 -13.99
N ASN A 353 7.86 6.51 -13.22
CA ASN A 353 6.42 6.44 -13.43
C ASN A 353 5.64 7.03 -12.25
N ASN A 354 4.93 8.14 -12.48
CA ASN A 354 4.18 8.86 -11.45
C ASN A 354 3.06 8.02 -10.81
N GLU A 355 2.47 7.05 -11.51
CA GLU A 355 1.46 6.14 -10.92
C GLU A 355 2.07 5.16 -9.90
N VAL A 356 3.35 4.78 -10.10
CA VAL A 356 4.08 3.88 -9.19
C VAL A 356 4.45 4.60 -7.88
N ASN A 357 4.56 5.93 -7.89
CA ASN A 357 4.89 6.73 -6.71
C ASN A 357 3.80 6.66 -5.61
N GLU A 358 2.54 6.39 -5.95
CA GLU A 358 1.47 6.21 -4.96
C GLU A 358 1.63 4.90 -4.17
N LEU A 359 2.21 3.86 -4.78
CA LEU A 359 2.40 2.54 -4.18
C LEU A 359 3.64 2.47 -3.26
N LEU A 360 4.46 3.51 -3.21
CA LEU A 360 5.66 3.59 -2.37
C LEU A 360 5.34 3.83 -0.89
N GLY A 361 4.10 4.25 -0.58
CA GLY A 361 3.73 4.68 0.78
C GLY A 361 3.93 3.59 1.83
N THR A 362 3.60 2.34 1.50
CA THR A 362 3.74 1.21 2.43
C THR A 362 5.20 0.82 2.63
N PHE A 363 6.04 0.86 1.59
CA PHE A 363 7.50 0.67 1.71
C PHE A 363 8.13 1.70 2.64
N LEU A 364 7.84 2.99 2.42
CA LEU A 364 8.34 4.07 3.27
C LEU A 364 7.83 3.90 4.70
N THR A 365 6.55 3.56 4.89
CA THR A 365 5.98 3.29 6.22
C THR A 365 6.73 2.17 6.94
N VAL A 366 7.04 1.07 6.25
CA VAL A 366 7.79 -0.05 6.83
C VAL A 366 9.21 0.39 7.23
N LEU A 367 9.92 1.09 6.34
CA LEU A 367 11.28 1.60 6.61
C LEU A 367 11.32 2.64 7.74
N ILE A 368 10.31 3.52 7.82
CA ILE A 368 10.11 4.50 8.89
C ILE A 368 9.93 3.81 10.24
N ARG A 369 9.01 2.82 10.32
CA ARG A 369 8.73 2.09 11.55
C ARG A 369 9.93 1.27 11.99
N LEU A 370 10.59 0.58 11.06
CA LEU A 370 11.81 -0.18 11.32
C LEU A 370 12.95 0.72 11.84
N SER A 371 13.21 1.84 11.17
CA SER A 371 14.25 2.80 11.56
C SER A 371 13.95 3.54 12.87
N SER A 372 12.68 3.69 13.20
CA SER A 372 12.27 4.32 14.47
C SER A 372 12.45 3.38 15.66
N GLN A 373 12.23 2.09 15.48
CA GLN A 373 12.24 1.09 16.56
C GLN A 373 13.60 0.38 16.70
N VAL A 374 14.32 0.16 15.59
CA VAL A 374 15.59 -0.58 15.58
C VAL A 374 16.75 0.36 15.22
N LYS A 375 17.55 0.75 16.23
CA LYS A 375 18.67 1.69 16.05
C LYS A 375 19.74 1.18 15.08
N GLU A 376 19.99 -0.13 15.05
CA GLU A 376 20.95 -0.75 14.14
C GLU A 376 20.47 -0.68 12.69
N ALA A 377 19.18 -0.93 12.45
CA ALA A 377 18.56 -0.80 11.12
C ALA A 377 18.59 0.65 10.63
N ARG A 378 18.28 1.62 11.50
CA ARG A 378 18.44 3.04 11.16
C ARG A 378 19.86 3.38 10.75
N ARG A 379 20.87 2.89 11.48
CA ARG A 379 22.28 3.14 11.15
C ARG A 379 22.66 2.47 9.83
N TYR A 380 22.23 1.24 9.60
CA TYR A 380 22.44 0.51 8.35
C TYR A 380 21.82 1.26 7.16
N LEU A 381 20.52 1.53 7.21
CA LEU A 381 19.78 2.23 6.15
C LEU A 381 20.31 3.64 5.91
N ARG A 382 20.77 4.33 6.95
CA ARG A 382 21.44 5.64 6.79
C ARG A 382 22.67 5.54 5.89
N LEU A 383 23.52 4.52 6.08
CA LEU A 383 24.73 4.34 5.27
C LEU A 383 24.41 4.09 3.78
N LEU A 384 23.22 3.58 3.47
CA LEU A 384 22.79 3.31 2.10
C LEU A 384 22.03 4.48 1.46
N VAL A 385 21.15 5.15 2.22
CA VAL A 385 20.25 6.21 1.69
C VAL A 385 20.91 7.59 1.73
N ILE A 386 21.61 7.91 2.82
CA ILE A 386 22.30 9.20 3.05
C ILE A 386 23.70 8.93 3.58
N PRO A 387 24.60 8.34 2.75
CA PRO A 387 25.98 8.08 3.11
C PRO A 387 26.71 9.38 3.50
N PRO A 388 27.81 9.30 4.28
CA PRO A 388 28.63 10.47 4.56
C PRO A 388 28.98 11.26 3.29
N LEU A 389 28.73 12.57 3.33
CA LEU A 389 28.99 13.46 2.19
C LEU A 389 30.48 13.54 1.90
N HIS A 390 30.82 13.65 0.62
CA HIS A 390 32.12 14.03 0.08
C HIS A 390 32.07 15.41 -0.58
N ALA A 391 33.22 15.98 -0.94
CA ALA A 391 33.27 17.28 -1.61
C ALA A 391 32.52 17.28 -2.95
N ALA A 392 32.57 16.18 -3.70
CA ALA A 392 31.87 16.03 -4.97
C ALA A 392 30.33 16.06 -4.83
N ASP A 393 29.81 15.64 -3.67
CA ASP A 393 28.37 15.50 -3.43
C ASP A 393 27.65 16.84 -3.27
N VAL A 394 28.41 17.91 -3.03
CA VAL A 394 27.90 19.28 -2.84
C VAL A 394 28.27 20.21 -3.99
N GLU A 395 28.85 19.70 -5.08
CA GLU A 395 29.07 20.48 -6.30
C GLU A 395 27.75 20.78 -7.04
N ARG A 396 26.74 19.93 -6.85
CA ARG A 396 25.41 20.05 -7.46
C ARG A 396 24.34 20.00 -6.38
N ARG A 397 23.12 20.38 -6.77
CA ARG A 397 21.99 20.38 -5.84
C ARG A 397 21.69 18.96 -5.34
N PRO A 398 21.21 18.80 -4.09
CA PRO A 398 20.93 17.49 -3.54
C PRO A 398 19.89 16.67 -4.31
N ASP A 399 18.98 17.30 -5.05
CA ASP A 399 17.97 16.69 -5.91
C ASP A 399 18.48 16.37 -7.33
N ASP A 400 19.70 16.80 -7.69
CA ASP A 400 20.33 16.55 -9.00
C ASP A 400 21.29 15.36 -8.91
N GLY A 401 20.96 14.26 -9.61
CA GLY A 401 21.75 13.04 -9.64
C GLY A 401 20.93 11.74 -9.72
N ALA A 402 21.63 10.63 -9.95
CA ALA A 402 21.02 9.32 -10.11
C ALA A 402 21.06 8.48 -8.81
N GLU A 403 21.73 8.93 -7.76
CA GLU A 403 21.84 8.13 -6.54
C GLU A 403 20.51 8.09 -5.77
N LEU A 404 20.39 7.10 -4.88
CA LEU A 404 19.22 6.94 -4.02
C LEU A 404 18.90 8.21 -3.22
N ARG A 405 19.93 8.89 -2.69
CA ARG A 405 19.76 10.19 -2.01
C ARG A 405 19.02 11.19 -2.89
N ASN A 406 19.49 11.39 -4.11
CA ASN A 406 18.91 12.39 -5.03
C ASN A 406 17.47 12.03 -5.39
N ARG A 407 17.21 10.75 -5.69
CA ARG A 407 15.86 10.24 -5.98
C ARG A 407 14.90 10.47 -4.82
N MET A 408 15.32 10.18 -3.59
CA MET A 408 14.53 10.40 -2.39
C MET A 408 14.23 11.89 -2.15
N ILE A 409 15.20 12.77 -2.39
CA ILE A 409 15.00 14.23 -2.27
C ILE A 409 14.04 14.73 -3.36
N ARG A 410 14.11 14.22 -4.59
CA ARG A 410 13.09 14.51 -5.62
C ARG A 410 11.70 14.04 -5.21
N LEU A 411 11.59 12.87 -4.56
CA LEU A 411 10.31 12.37 -4.07
C LEU A 411 9.69 13.32 -3.01
N MET A 412 10.52 13.93 -2.15
CA MET A 412 10.06 14.96 -1.19
C MET A 412 9.43 16.19 -1.85
N MET A 413 9.74 16.43 -3.13
CA MET A 413 9.24 17.57 -3.91
C MET A 413 8.12 17.18 -4.88
N SER A 414 7.73 15.91 -4.91
CA SER A 414 6.67 15.42 -5.79
C SER A 414 5.28 15.81 -5.26
N ILE A 415 4.33 16.05 -6.16
CA ILE A 415 2.92 16.27 -5.80
C ILE A 415 2.27 14.90 -5.56
N SER A 416 2.72 14.18 -4.53
CA SER A 416 2.23 12.84 -4.21
C SER A 416 2.01 12.67 -2.71
N ASN A 417 1.18 11.69 -2.34
CA ASN A 417 0.94 11.35 -0.92
C ASN A 417 2.20 10.79 -0.23
N THR A 418 3.26 10.49 -0.99
CA THR A 418 4.50 9.91 -0.47
C THR A 418 5.59 10.95 -0.19
N GLN A 419 5.38 12.23 -0.54
CA GLN A 419 6.31 13.33 -0.25
C GLN A 419 6.63 13.44 1.25
N ASP A 420 5.59 13.40 2.10
CA ASP A 420 5.73 13.57 3.55
C ASP A 420 6.39 12.34 4.18
N LEU A 421 6.11 11.15 3.65
CA LEU A 421 6.74 9.89 4.07
C LEU A 421 8.23 9.87 3.68
N ALA A 422 8.59 10.34 2.48
CA ALA A 422 9.98 10.42 2.05
C ALA A 422 10.78 11.38 2.95
N ALA A 423 10.21 12.56 3.21
CA ALA A 423 10.81 13.56 4.07
C ALA A 423 10.94 13.04 5.52
N GLU A 424 9.92 12.37 6.04
CA GLU A 424 9.94 11.77 7.37
C GLU A 424 10.97 10.64 7.49
N PHE A 425 11.10 9.80 6.47
CA PHE A 425 12.09 8.72 6.46
C PHE A 425 13.50 9.28 6.56
N ILE A 426 13.87 10.26 5.71
CA ILE A 426 15.20 10.89 5.78
C ILE A 426 15.39 11.60 7.12
N PHE A 427 14.38 12.28 7.66
CA PHE A 427 14.48 12.94 8.96
C PHE A 427 14.74 11.93 10.11
N ILE A 428 14.12 10.75 10.06
CA ILE A 428 14.38 9.66 11.01
C ILE A 428 15.80 9.12 10.86
N LEU A 429 16.30 8.90 9.63
CA LEU A 429 17.70 8.52 9.40
C LEU A 429 18.66 9.58 9.93
N CYS A 430 18.25 10.84 9.86
CA CYS A 430 18.93 11.97 10.47
C CYS A 430 18.79 12.06 12.00
N LYS A 431 18.27 11.02 12.67
CA LYS A 431 18.01 10.99 14.13
C LYS A 431 17.15 12.17 14.59
N LYS A 432 16.24 12.65 13.72
CA LYS A 432 15.39 13.82 13.95
C LYS A 432 16.18 15.10 14.26
N SER A 433 17.42 15.21 13.76
CA SER A 433 18.25 16.42 13.86
C SER A 433 18.00 17.30 12.65
N VAL A 434 17.54 18.54 12.90
CA VAL A 434 17.25 19.53 11.84
C VAL A 434 18.52 19.92 11.10
N ASN A 435 19.62 20.17 11.81
CA ASN A 435 20.91 20.50 11.21
C ASN A 435 21.42 19.40 10.28
N ARG A 436 21.30 18.14 10.70
CA ARG A 436 21.68 17.00 9.85
C ARG A 436 20.76 16.87 8.64
N PHE A 437 19.46 17.07 8.84
CA PHE A 437 18.49 16.99 7.75
C PHE A 437 18.74 18.05 6.68
N VAL A 438 18.98 19.31 7.09
CA VAL A 438 19.35 20.39 6.16
C VAL A 438 20.69 20.13 5.48
N LYS A 439 21.68 19.59 6.20
CA LYS A 439 22.97 19.21 5.60
C LYS A 439 22.82 18.29 4.39
N TYR A 440 21.94 17.28 4.48
CA TYR A 440 21.76 16.29 3.39
C TYR A 440 20.76 16.73 2.31
N CYS A 441 19.75 17.53 2.67
CA CYS A 441 18.66 17.87 1.75
C CYS A 441 18.73 19.29 1.17
N GLY A 442 19.44 20.20 1.82
CA GLY A 442 19.26 21.65 1.62
C GLY A 442 17.98 22.16 2.29
N PHE A 443 18.02 23.37 2.83
CA PHE A 443 16.89 23.96 3.56
C PHE A 443 15.67 24.18 2.64
N GLY A 444 15.88 24.48 1.35
CA GLY A 444 14.78 24.64 0.39
C GLY A 444 13.87 23.40 0.31
N HIS A 445 14.47 22.20 0.26
CA HIS A 445 13.73 20.93 0.24
C HIS A 445 13.21 20.54 1.64
N ALA A 446 13.92 20.91 2.70
CA ALA A 446 13.53 20.58 4.08
C ALA A 446 12.41 21.48 4.63
N ALA A 447 12.27 22.71 4.12
CA ALA A 447 11.44 23.75 4.70
C ALA A 447 9.98 23.34 4.88
N GLY A 448 9.39 22.63 3.91
CA GLY A 448 8.00 22.16 3.99
C GLY A 448 7.75 21.26 5.20
N LEU A 449 8.58 20.22 5.38
CA LEU A 449 8.46 19.31 6.53
C LEU A 449 8.70 20.05 7.86
N LEU A 450 9.72 20.92 7.91
CA LEU A 450 10.08 21.66 9.13
C LEU A 450 8.97 22.66 9.54
N ALA A 451 8.34 23.31 8.56
CA ALA A 451 7.21 24.21 8.76
C ALA A 451 5.98 23.44 9.28
N ASN A 452 5.63 22.31 8.64
CA ASN A 452 4.51 21.47 9.05
C ASN A 452 4.67 20.91 10.48
N ARG A 453 5.91 20.79 10.95
CA ARG A 453 6.25 20.35 12.31
C ARG A 453 6.42 21.48 13.33
N GLY A 454 6.42 22.74 12.89
CA GLY A 454 6.64 23.89 13.76
C GLY A 454 8.05 23.91 14.39
N ILE A 455 9.07 23.39 13.69
CA ILE A 455 10.44 23.28 14.21
C ILE A 455 11.45 24.15 13.45
N LEU A 456 10.97 25.14 12.68
CA LEU A 456 11.85 26.03 11.90
C LEU A 456 12.86 26.79 12.78
N ASN A 457 12.50 27.17 14.01
CA ASN A 457 13.39 27.87 14.95
C ASN A 457 14.59 27.03 15.44
N THR A 458 14.52 25.70 15.33
CA THR A 458 15.60 24.82 15.81
C THR A 458 16.84 24.83 14.90
N MET A 459 16.76 25.53 13.76
CA MET A 459 17.93 25.86 12.93
C MET A 459 18.96 26.74 13.67
N ASN A 460 18.47 27.61 14.56
CA ASN A 460 19.31 28.57 15.28
C ASN A 460 19.89 28.00 16.58
N THR A 461 19.54 26.76 16.95
CA THR A 461 20.12 26.12 18.13
C THR A 461 21.55 25.64 17.86
N PRO A 462 22.52 25.96 18.75
CA PRO A 462 23.91 25.53 18.60
C PRO A 462 24.04 24.01 18.43
N LYS A 463 24.94 23.56 17.54
CA LYS A 463 25.26 22.14 17.33
C LYS A 463 25.55 21.46 18.69
N HIS A 464 24.75 20.48 19.10
CA HIS A 464 25.03 19.72 20.32
C HIS A 464 26.27 18.83 20.12
N GLN A 465 27.08 18.62 21.16
CA GLN A 465 28.24 17.71 21.08
C GLN A 465 27.84 16.26 20.73
N SER A 466 26.59 15.85 20.97
CA SER A 466 26.05 14.55 20.54
C SER A 466 25.55 14.51 19.08
N ASP A 467 25.53 15.67 18.41
CA ASP A 467 25.39 15.80 16.95
C ASP A 467 26.75 15.72 16.24
N SER A 468 27.87 15.68 16.98
CA SER A 468 29.19 15.48 16.39
C SER A 468 29.26 14.10 15.75
N GLU A 469 29.38 14.09 14.43
CA GLU A 469 29.48 12.87 13.66
C GLU A 469 30.95 12.50 13.54
N ALA A 470 31.35 11.42 14.21
CA ALA A 470 32.62 10.73 13.96
C ALA A 470 32.69 10.08 12.55
N SER A 471 31.83 10.50 11.60
CA SER A 471 31.69 9.91 10.27
C SER A 471 31.76 10.92 9.13
N GLU A 472 32.10 12.19 9.39
CA GLU A 472 32.32 13.14 8.30
C GLU A 472 33.66 12.89 7.64
N THR A 473 33.64 12.87 6.31
CA THR A 473 34.81 12.67 5.46
C THR A 473 35.71 13.90 5.56
N GLU A 474 37.02 13.69 5.44
CA GLU A 474 37.98 14.80 5.58
C GLU A 474 37.83 15.83 4.46
N ASP A 475 37.47 15.40 3.26
CA ASP A 475 37.27 16.24 2.09
C ASP A 475 36.01 17.11 2.17
N TYR A 476 34.89 16.58 2.69
CA TYR A 476 33.69 17.40 2.91
C TYR A 476 33.94 18.52 3.94
N LYS A 477 34.66 18.22 5.03
CA LYS A 477 34.98 19.24 6.06
C LYS A 477 35.76 20.43 5.50
N ALA A 478 36.56 20.21 4.46
CA ALA A 478 37.30 21.29 3.80
C ALA A 478 36.40 22.26 3.03
N VAL A 479 35.21 21.81 2.61
CA VAL A 479 34.26 22.61 1.80
C VAL A 479 32.96 22.95 2.52
N GLU A 480 32.71 22.44 3.74
CA GLU A 480 31.47 22.66 4.50
C GLU A 480 31.09 24.14 4.61
N THR A 481 32.07 25.03 4.81
CA THR A 481 31.86 26.48 4.94
C THR A 481 31.46 27.18 3.64
N GLN A 482 31.66 26.52 2.50
CA GLN A 482 31.35 27.04 1.16
C GLN A 482 29.96 26.61 0.67
N VAL A 483 29.33 25.64 1.33
CA VAL A 483 28.01 25.11 0.94
C VAL A 483 26.92 26.11 1.33
N ASN A 484 26.09 26.51 0.37
CA ASN A 484 24.92 27.31 0.67
C ASN A 484 23.87 26.43 1.40
N PRO A 485 23.45 26.75 2.63
CA PRO A 485 22.52 25.92 3.40
C PRO A 485 21.11 25.87 2.81
N VAL A 486 20.73 26.85 1.98
CA VAL A 486 19.43 26.89 1.30
C VAL A 486 19.38 25.88 0.17
N THR A 487 20.37 25.93 -0.73
CA THR A 487 20.41 25.07 -1.92
C THR A 487 21.08 23.72 -1.65
N GLY A 488 21.87 23.60 -0.59
CA GLY A 488 22.62 22.38 -0.25
C GLY A 488 23.81 22.10 -1.17
N CYS A 489 24.24 23.08 -1.97
CA CYS A 489 25.37 22.98 -2.90
C CYS A 489 26.29 24.21 -2.83
N ILE A 490 27.50 24.04 -3.34
CA ILE A 490 28.45 25.14 -3.57
C ILE A 490 27.97 25.89 -4.79
N GLU A 491 27.46 27.10 -4.58
CA GLU A 491 27.08 27.97 -5.68
C GLU A 491 28.33 28.59 -6.29
N LEU A 492 28.45 28.50 -7.62
CA LEU A 492 29.41 29.33 -8.33
C LEU A 492 29.07 30.78 -8.01
N MET A 493 30.00 31.50 -7.37
CA MET A 493 29.77 32.91 -7.03
C MET A 493 29.40 33.67 -8.30
N GLY A 494 28.12 33.99 -8.44
CA GLY A 494 27.65 34.92 -9.44
C GLY A 494 28.32 36.27 -9.20
N GLU A 495 28.46 37.07 -10.26
CA GLU A 495 28.86 38.46 -10.11
C GLU A 495 27.91 39.12 -9.10
N ASN A 496 28.49 39.86 -8.12
CA ASN A 496 27.68 40.55 -7.13
C ASN A 496 26.68 41.45 -7.86
N PRO A 497 25.36 41.32 -7.64
CA PRO A 497 24.36 42.10 -8.36
C PRO A 497 24.50 43.61 -8.14
N PHE A 498 25.22 44.02 -7.09
CA PHE A 498 25.57 45.41 -6.79
C PHE A 498 26.95 45.82 -7.31
N ALA A 499 27.67 44.94 -8.02
CA ALA A 499 28.94 45.28 -8.64
C ALA A 499 28.74 46.40 -9.67
N GLY A 500 29.47 47.50 -9.50
CA GLY A 500 29.37 48.67 -10.37
C GLY A 500 28.26 49.66 -10.01
N MET A 501 27.48 49.42 -8.94
CA MET A 501 26.53 50.41 -8.40
C MET A 501 27.18 51.31 -7.33
N SER A 502 26.86 52.60 -7.35
CA SER A 502 27.22 53.53 -6.26
C SER A 502 26.39 53.25 -5.00
N GLU A 503 26.82 53.76 -3.85
CA GLU A 503 26.10 53.53 -2.59
C GLU A 503 24.68 54.11 -2.62
N GLU A 504 24.51 55.28 -3.24
CA GLU A 504 23.19 55.90 -3.43
C GLU A 504 22.29 55.05 -4.34
N GLN A 505 22.87 54.36 -5.33
CA GLN A 505 22.13 53.45 -6.20
C GLN A 505 21.69 52.19 -5.45
N LYS A 506 22.55 51.65 -4.57
CA LYS A 506 22.17 50.51 -3.71
C LYS A 506 21.03 50.90 -2.77
N GLU A 507 21.13 52.04 -2.10
CA GLU A 507 20.07 52.55 -1.22
C GLU A 507 18.77 52.77 -1.99
N TYR A 508 18.84 53.37 -3.18
CA TYR A 508 17.67 53.57 -4.04
C TYR A 508 16.99 52.24 -4.43
N GLU A 509 17.78 51.23 -4.79
CA GLU A 509 17.28 49.89 -5.13
C GLU A 509 16.63 49.18 -3.94
N VAL A 510 17.24 49.28 -2.75
CA VAL A 510 16.65 48.74 -1.50
C VAL A 510 15.33 49.44 -1.18
N HIS A 511 15.28 50.77 -1.28
CA HIS A 511 14.05 51.53 -1.06
C HIS A 511 12.96 51.20 -2.08
N ARG A 512 13.34 51.00 -3.36
CA ARG A 512 12.41 50.57 -4.40
C ARG A 512 11.84 49.20 -4.09
N LEU A 513 12.68 48.24 -3.71
CA LEU A 513 12.27 46.88 -3.34
C LEU A 513 11.32 46.89 -2.14
N MET A 514 11.62 47.65 -1.08
CA MET A 514 10.74 47.79 0.08
C MET A 514 9.36 48.36 -0.31
N ASN A 515 9.34 49.39 -1.16
CA ASN A 515 8.09 49.99 -1.64
C ASN A 515 7.28 49.00 -2.48
N ASP A 516 7.94 48.17 -3.30
CA ASP A 516 7.24 47.19 -4.12
C ASP A 516 6.69 46.02 -3.27
N ILE A 517 7.42 45.56 -2.26
CA ILE A 517 6.90 44.59 -1.28
C ILE A 517 5.70 45.18 -0.53
N ASP A 518 5.79 46.43 -0.07
CA ASP A 518 4.70 47.10 0.66
C ASP A 518 3.44 47.26 -0.19
N LYS A 519 3.58 47.62 -1.48
CA LYS A 519 2.45 47.65 -2.43
C LYS A 519 1.81 46.27 -2.59
N LEU A 520 2.60 45.21 -2.73
CA LEU A 520 2.09 43.85 -2.89
C LEU A 520 1.38 43.36 -1.62
N MET A 521 1.88 43.73 -0.43
CA MET A 521 1.22 43.47 0.86
C MET A 521 -0.11 44.22 0.98
N ASN A 522 -0.13 45.51 0.65
CA ASN A 522 -1.33 46.35 0.71
C ASN A 522 -2.41 45.92 -0.30
N GLN A 523 -2.01 45.33 -1.43
CA GLN A 523 -2.92 44.73 -2.41
C GLN A 523 -3.40 43.33 -2.02
N GLY A 524 -2.87 42.75 -0.94
CA GLY A 524 -3.21 41.40 -0.49
C GLY A 524 -2.70 40.29 -1.40
N LEU A 525 -1.74 40.58 -2.29
CA LEU A 525 -1.17 39.60 -3.22
C LEU A 525 -0.13 38.70 -2.54
N ILE A 526 0.58 39.23 -1.55
CA ILE A 526 1.56 38.48 -0.75
C ILE A 526 1.34 38.73 0.74
N THR A 527 1.73 37.76 1.56
CA THR A 527 1.81 37.92 3.01
C THR A 527 3.12 37.31 3.48
N PRO A 528 4.19 38.11 3.62
CA PRO A 528 5.47 37.62 4.11
C PRO A 528 5.31 36.99 5.50
N GLY A 529 5.96 35.85 5.72
CA GLY A 529 5.94 35.15 7.00
C GLY A 529 7.23 35.37 7.79
N GLN A 530 7.11 35.53 9.10
CA GLN A 530 8.21 35.44 10.07
C GLN A 530 8.02 34.19 10.92
N ILE A 531 9.14 33.54 11.30
CA ILE A 531 9.08 32.40 12.20
C ILE A 531 8.79 32.90 13.63
N GLY A 532 7.62 32.54 14.16
CA GLY A 532 7.22 32.86 15.52
C GLY A 532 8.07 32.11 16.55
N LYS A 533 8.04 32.53 17.82
CA LYS A 533 8.84 31.89 18.90
C LYS A 533 8.52 30.40 19.11
N ASP A 534 7.34 29.99 18.70
CA ASP A 534 6.84 28.61 18.68
C ASP A 534 7.32 27.78 17.48
N GLY A 535 8.11 28.36 16.58
CA GLY A 535 8.65 27.71 15.39
C GLY A 535 7.67 27.59 14.22
N GLN A 536 6.47 28.19 14.33
CA GLN A 536 5.47 28.26 13.27
C GLN A 536 5.62 29.52 12.42
N LEU A 537 5.08 29.50 11.20
CA LEU A 537 5.04 30.68 10.33
C LEU A 537 3.91 31.61 10.77
N SER A 538 4.24 32.87 11.01
CA SER A 538 3.31 33.93 11.39
C SER A 538 3.35 35.09 10.38
N PRO A 539 2.22 35.69 10.00
CA PRO A 539 2.20 36.76 9.01
C PRO A 539 2.80 38.04 9.60
N VAL A 540 3.68 38.66 8.83
CA VAL A 540 4.27 39.97 9.14
C VAL A 540 3.24 41.07 8.90
N LYS A 541 3.17 42.04 9.81
CA LYS A 541 2.22 43.17 9.70
C LYS A 541 2.76 44.32 8.87
N HIS A 542 4.08 44.46 8.81
CA HIS A 542 4.75 45.57 8.14
C HIS A 542 6.10 45.14 7.58
N VAL A 543 6.47 45.59 6.38
CA VAL A 543 7.71 45.19 5.67
C VAL A 543 8.98 45.35 6.53
N LEU A 544 9.02 46.38 7.38
CA LEU A 544 10.14 46.65 8.30
C LEU A 544 10.39 45.56 9.36
N GLU A 545 9.42 44.68 9.65
CA GLU A 545 9.63 43.56 10.55
C GLU A 545 10.60 42.51 9.95
N LEU A 546 10.77 42.49 8.62
CA LEU A 546 11.68 41.58 7.91
C LEU A 546 13.16 41.96 8.06
N VAL A 547 13.49 43.15 8.58
CA VAL A 547 14.86 43.69 8.61
C VAL A 547 15.51 43.50 10.00
N LYS A 548 14.75 43.08 11.02
CA LYS A 548 15.16 43.22 12.43
C LYS A 548 16.19 42.19 12.95
N ASP A 549 16.56 41.18 12.18
CA ASP A 549 17.44 40.10 12.65
C ASP A 549 18.87 40.13 12.06
N CYS A 550 19.30 41.23 11.44
CA CYS A 550 20.71 41.42 11.08
C CYS A 550 21.49 41.90 12.31
N ASP A 551 22.34 41.03 12.88
CA ASP A 551 23.32 41.38 13.91
C ASP A 551 24.23 42.52 13.42
N ALA A 552 23.86 43.76 13.73
CA ALA A 552 24.76 44.89 13.66
C ALA A 552 25.64 44.87 14.92
N GLU A 553 26.83 44.30 14.82
CA GLU A 553 27.92 44.60 15.76
C GLU A 553 28.09 46.13 15.82
N PRO A 554 28.00 46.76 17.00
CA PRO A 554 28.18 48.19 17.11
C PRO A 554 29.65 48.52 16.86
N ASP A 555 29.93 49.17 15.72
CA ASP A 555 31.23 49.74 15.41
C ASP A 555 31.71 50.62 16.58
N LYS A 556 32.75 50.13 17.27
CA LYS A 556 33.61 50.97 18.09
C LYS A 556 34.54 51.71 17.15
N SER A 557 34.22 52.95 16.82
CA SER A 557 35.21 53.90 16.33
C SER A 557 35.37 55.02 17.34
N ASP A 558 36.52 54.97 18.01
CA ASP A 558 37.09 56.04 18.82
C ASP A 558 37.15 57.37 18.06
N SER A 559 36.81 58.47 18.73
CA SER A 559 37.44 59.78 18.52
C SER A 559 37.29 60.63 19.78
N GLU A 560 38.31 60.62 20.62
CA GLU A 560 38.63 61.73 21.52
C GLU A 560 39.12 62.95 20.71
N ASP A 561 39.11 64.12 21.39
CA ASP A 561 39.62 65.45 21.03
C ASP A 561 38.70 66.31 20.14
N GLY A 562 38.30 67.54 20.48
CA GLY A 562 38.65 68.43 21.57
C GLY A 562 38.59 69.92 21.12
N VAL A 563 37.94 70.76 21.95
CA VAL A 563 38.19 72.20 22.19
C VAL A 563 37.61 73.29 21.25
N GLY A 564 36.87 74.21 21.90
CA GLY A 564 36.87 75.68 21.68
C GLY A 564 35.59 76.24 21.04
N SER A 565 34.82 77.16 21.63
CA SER A 565 34.98 78.07 22.79
C SER A 565 33.62 78.38 23.42
#